data_AF-A0A075QT46-F1
#
_entry.id   AF-A0A075QT46-F1
#
_cell.length_a   1.000
_cell.length_b   1.000
_cell.length_c   1.000
_cell.angle_alpha   90.00
_cell.angle_beta   90.00
_cell.angle_gamma   90.00
#
_symmetry.space_group_name_H-M   'P 1'
#
loop_
_entity.id
_entity.type
_entity.pdbx_description
1 polymer ?
#
loop_
_entity_poly.entity_id
_entity_poly.type
_entity_poly.pdbx_seq_one_letter_code
_entity_poly.pdbx_strand_id
1 'polypeptide(L)'
;MKMMVIFCFSVLLIFGFVAFASKPSPVYGGLSLVVSGGLGCAIVVSLEDTFLGLIVFLIYLGGMLVVFGYTSAMAMEEYPESWVGNSVALSMLLFVLLVEMMWYIVSEDVGVFTIVELLDFVGGYCVGQDYSGVALLYGCGGWALVLLGWILFVTIYVVLEVVRGR
;
A
#
# COMPACT_ATOMS: atom_id res chain seq x y z
N MET A 1 -0.90 -12.37 -20.48
CA MET A 1 -0.99 -12.95 -19.12
C MET A 1 -0.55 -11.95 -18.04
N LYS A 2 0.65 -11.35 -18.10
CA LYS A 2 1.11 -10.33 -17.12
C LYS A 2 0.07 -9.22 -16.86
N MET A 3 -0.50 -8.60 -17.91
CA MET A 3 -1.52 -7.56 -17.74
C MET A 3 -2.81 -8.03 -17.04
N MET A 4 -3.26 -9.26 -17.30
CA MET A 4 -4.45 -9.82 -16.64
C MET A 4 -4.19 -10.07 -15.15
N VAL A 5 -2.97 -10.49 -14.81
CA VAL A 5 -2.54 -10.69 -13.41
C VAL A 5 -2.49 -9.36 -12.66
N ILE A 6 -1.93 -8.31 -13.27
CA ILE A 6 -1.89 -6.95 -12.70
C ILE A 6 -3.32 -6.43 -12.46
N PHE A 7 -4.21 -6.61 -13.45
CA PHE A 7 -5.61 -6.24 -13.31
C PHE A 7 -6.27 -6.96 -12.13
N CYS A 8 -6.12 -8.29 -12.03
CA CYS A 8 -6.64 -9.05 -10.89
C CYS A 8 -6.07 -8.56 -9.55
N PHE A 9 -4.78 -8.26 -9.46
CA PHE A 9 -4.20 -7.71 -8.24
C PHE A 9 -4.72 -6.31 -7.91
N SER A 10 -4.96 -5.46 -8.91
CA SER A 10 -5.53 -4.13 -8.67
C SER A 10 -6.96 -4.18 -8.11
N VAL A 11 -7.79 -5.10 -8.61
CA VAL A 11 -9.14 -5.38 -8.08
C VAL A 11 -9.05 -5.86 -6.63
N LEU A 12 -8.18 -6.85 -6.34
CA LEU A 12 -7.99 -7.36 -4.98
C LEU A 12 -7.46 -6.29 -4.02
N LEU A 13 -6.63 -5.36 -4.50
CA LEU A 13 -6.12 -4.23 -3.73
C LEU A 13 -7.24 -3.24 -3.38
N ILE A 14 -8.17 -2.97 -4.31
CA ILE A 14 -9.37 -2.15 -4.03
C ILE A 14 -10.20 -2.80 -2.93
N PHE A 15 -10.46 -4.11 -3.02
CA PHE A 15 -11.15 -4.84 -1.96
C PHE A 15 -10.45 -4.71 -0.61
N GLY A 16 -9.13 -4.85 -0.57
CA GLY A 16 -8.34 -4.69 0.65
C GLY A 16 -8.45 -3.29 1.27
N PHE A 17 -8.48 -2.23 0.47
CA PHE A 17 -8.67 -0.87 0.98
C PHE A 17 -10.10 -0.58 1.44
N VAL A 18 -11.10 -1.10 0.74
CA VAL A 18 -12.51 -0.98 1.15
C VAL A 18 -12.74 -1.67 2.48
N ALA A 19 -12.16 -2.85 2.63
CA ALA A 19 -12.11 -3.63 3.87
C ALA A 19 -11.50 -2.87 5.06
N PHE A 20 -10.47 -2.05 4.82
CA PHE A 20 -9.92 -1.17 5.84
C PHE A 20 -10.80 0.06 6.09
N ALA A 21 -11.30 0.69 5.02
CA ALA A 21 -12.08 1.93 5.04
C ALA A 21 -13.48 1.75 5.67
N SER A 22 -14.01 0.53 5.70
CA SER A 22 -15.25 0.20 6.40
C SER A 22 -15.14 0.33 7.93
N LYS A 23 -13.95 0.67 8.44
CA LYS A 23 -13.62 0.88 9.86
C LYS A 23 -14.05 -0.28 10.74
N PRO A 24 -13.58 -1.50 10.45
CA PRO A 24 -13.66 -2.59 11.42
C PRO A 24 -12.73 -2.29 12.61
N SER A 25 -12.77 -3.14 13.64
CA SER A 25 -11.81 -3.00 14.74
C SER A 25 -10.35 -3.03 14.24
N PRO A 26 -9.41 -2.34 14.93
CA PRO A 26 -8.04 -2.13 14.45
C PRO A 26 -7.29 -3.40 14.05
N VAL A 27 -7.58 -4.56 14.67
CA VAL A 27 -6.95 -5.84 14.33
C VAL A 27 -7.36 -6.32 12.93
N TYR A 28 -8.65 -6.31 12.62
CA TYR A 28 -9.12 -6.68 11.27
C TYR A 28 -8.70 -5.66 10.22
N GLY A 29 -8.63 -4.37 10.58
CA GLY A 29 -8.07 -3.34 9.72
C GLY A 29 -6.58 -3.55 9.43
N GLY A 30 -5.80 -3.95 10.45
CA GLY A 30 -4.40 -4.31 10.27
C GLY A 30 -4.22 -5.49 9.32
N LEU A 31 -5.03 -6.53 9.47
CA LEU A 31 -4.99 -7.71 8.57
C LEU A 31 -5.31 -7.33 7.12
N SER A 32 -6.32 -6.48 6.87
CA SER A 32 -6.63 -6.05 5.50
C SER A 32 -5.52 -5.19 4.91
N LEU A 33 -4.86 -4.34 5.70
CA LEU A 33 -3.69 -3.57 5.26
C LEU A 33 -2.46 -4.45 4.95
N VAL A 34 -2.26 -5.55 5.67
CA VAL A 34 -1.19 -6.50 5.36
C VAL A 34 -1.44 -7.16 4.00
N VAL A 35 -2.68 -7.61 3.75
CA VAL A 35 -3.06 -8.23 2.48
C VAL A 35 -2.98 -7.22 1.33
N SER A 36 -3.52 -6.00 1.50
CA SER A 36 -3.48 -4.98 0.45
C SER A 36 -2.06 -4.48 0.17
N GLY A 37 -1.22 -4.33 1.20
CA GLY A 37 0.19 -3.99 1.05
C GLY A 37 0.97 -5.08 0.31
N GLY A 38 0.71 -6.36 0.61
CA GLY A 38 1.32 -7.49 -0.10
C GLY A 38 0.93 -7.53 -1.58
N LEU A 39 -0.35 -7.30 -1.90
CA LEU A 39 -0.84 -7.20 -3.27
C LEU A 39 -0.25 -5.99 -4.00
N GLY A 40 -0.12 -4.85 -3.32
CA GLY A 40 0.56 -3.66 -3.86
C GLY A 40 2.03 -3.95 -4.22
N CYS A 41 2.75 -4.64 -3.34
CA CYS A 41 4.12 -5.07 -3.64
C CYS A 41 4.19 -6.01 -4.84
N ALA A 42 3.24 -6.95 -4.97
CA ALA A 42 3.15 -7.86 -6.11
C ALA A 42 2.90 -7.12 -7.43
N ILE A 43 2.08 -6.07 -7.43
CA ILE A 43 1.86 -5.20 -8.61
C ILE A 43 3.17 -4.52 -9.02
N VAL A 44 3.89 -3.89 -8.08
CA VAL A 44 5.14 -3.19 -8.37
C VAL A 44 6.21 -4.15 -8.91
N VAL A 45 6.35 -5.33 -8.31
CA VAL A 45 7.28 -6.37 -8.80
C VAL A 45 6.90 -6.87 -10.21
N SER A 46 5.60 -6.95 -10.51
CA SER A 46 5.14 -7.35 -11.84
C SER A 46 5.35 -6.31 -12.94
N LEU A 47 5.59 -5.05 -12.55
CA LEU A 47 6.03 -3.94 -13.41
C LEU A 47 7.56 -3.88 -13.56
N GLU A 48 8.27 -4.91 -13.12
CA GLU A 48 9.74 -5.05 -13.20
C GLU A 48 10.52 -4.17 -12.20
N ASP A 49 9.82 -3.38 -11.38
CA ASP A 49 10.35 -2.54 -10.29
C ASP A 49 10.66 -3.33 -8.99
N THR A 50 11.55 -4.31 -9.07
CA THR A 50 11.79 -5.27 -7.97
C THR A 50 12.32 -4.61 -6.69
N PHE A 51 13.23 -3.65 -6.81
CA PHE A 51 13.85 -2.99 -5.65
C PHE A 51 12.85 -2.14 -4.88
N LEU A 52 12.01 -1.37 -5.60
CA LEU A 52 10.99 -0.53 -5.00
C LEU A 52 9.92 -1.38 -4.29
N GLY A 53 9.48 -2.48 -4.93
CA GLY A 53 8.55 -3.41 -4.32
C GLY A 53 9.06 -4.01 -3.00
N LEU A 54 10.35 -4.37 -2.94
CA LEU A 54 10.98 -4.89 -1.72
C LEU A 54 11.09 -3.82 -0.62
N ILE A 55 11.42 -2.56 -0.96
CA ILE A 55 11.44 -1.47 0.03
C ILE A 55 10.06 -1.27 0.65
N VAL A 56 9.00 -1.24 -0.16
CA VAL A 56 7.64 -1.10 0.34
C VAL A 56 7.29 -2.29 1.24
N PHE A 57 7.62 -3.52 0.83
CA PHE A 57 7.41 -4.71 1.64
C PHE A 57 8.10 -4.59 3.02
N LEU A 58 9.38 -4.19 3.04
CA LEU A 58 10.17 -4.07 4.27
C LEU A 58 9.70 -2.93 5.18
N ILE A 59 9.54 -1.72 4.65
CA ILE A 59 9.23 -0.52 5.45
C ILE A 59 7.76 -0.50 5.85
N TYR A 60 6.85 -0.80 4.93
CA TYR A 60 5.42 -0.75 5.19
C TYR A 60 4.94 -1.98 5.96
N LEU A 61 5.09 -3.19 5.41
CA LEU A 61 4.61 -4.40 6.09
C LEU A 61 5.49 -4.77 7.29
N GLY A 62 6.82 -4.70 7.14
CA GLY A 62 7.75 -5.05 8.20
C GLY A 62 7.93 -3.99 9.28
N GLY A 63 7.80 -2.71 8.93
CA GLY A 63 7.99 -1.59 9.87
C GLY A 63 6.67 -1.05 10.41
N MET A 64 5.97 -0.28 9.58
CA MET A 64 4.81 0.50 10.02
C MET A 64 3.65 -0.37 10.49
N LEU A 65 3.34 -1.47 9.79
CA LEU A 65 2.24 -2.35 10.20
C LEU A 65 2.52 -3.15 11.46
N VAL A 66 3.78 -3.46 11.77
CA VAL A 66 4.14 -4.12 13.02
C VAL A 66 3.93 -3.18 14.20
N VAL A 67 4.35 -1.91 14.08
CA VAL A 67 4.10 -0.89 15.10
C VAL A 67 2.59 -0.62 15.25
N PHE A 68 1.86 -0.57 14.13
CA PHE A 68 0.40 -0.47 14.15
C PHE A 68 -0.24 -1.65 14.92
N GLY A 69 0.18 -2.88 14.64
CA GLY A 69 -0.26 -4.08 15.36
C GLY A 69 0.02 -3.99 16.87
N TYR A 70 1.23 -3.55 17.25
CA TYR A 70 1.58 -3.36 18.66
C TYR A 70 0.67 -2.33 19.36
N THR A 71 0.42 -1.18 18.72
CA THR A 71 -0.48 -0.16 19.28
C THR A 71 -1.94 -0.60 19.30
N SER A 72 -2.39 -1.38 18.30
CA SER A 72 -3.73 -1.94 18.28
C SER A 72 -3.96 -2.88 19.46
N ALA A 73 -2.96 -3.69 19.82
CA ALA A 73 -3.02 -4.58 20.98
C ALA A 73 -3.21 -3.81 22.30
N MET A 74 -2.66 -2.60 22.42
CA MET A 74 -2.87 -1.73 23.58
C MET A 74 -4.27 -1.09 23.62
N ALA A 75 -4.96 -1.01 22.49
CA ALA A 75 -6.30 -0.44 22.34
C ALA A 75 -7.39 -1.51 22.12
N MET A 76 -7.09 -2.77 22.45
CA MET A 76 -8.05 -3.87 22.27
C MET A 76 -9.19 -3.78 23.28
N GLU A 77 -10.41 -3.72 22.76
CA GLU A 77 -11.64 -3.91 23.53
C GLU A 77 -11.93 -5.41 23.70
N GLU A 78 -12.65 -5.79 24.76
CA GLU A 78 -12.94 -7.21 25.10
C GLU A 78 -13.70 -7.96 23.99
N TYR A 79 -14.50 -7.24 23.19
CA TYR A 79 -15.25 -7.78 22.07
C TYR A 79 -14.95 -7.00 20.79
N PRO A 80 -13.95 -7.41 19.99
CA PRO A 80 -13.60 -6.70 18.77
C PRO A 80 -14.72 -6.79 17.74
N GLU A 81 -15.17 -5.64 17.25
CA GLU A 81 -16.12 -5.52 16.13
C GLU A 81 -15.57 -6.27 14.91
N SER A 82 -16.29 -7.31 14.49
CA SER A 82 -16.00 -8.07 13.27
C SER A 82 -16.69 -7.44 12.06
N TRP A 83 -16.22 -7.75 10.85
CA TRP A 83 -16.84 -7.23 9.62
C TRP A 83 -18.30 -7.64 9.47
N VAL A 84 -18.66 -8.82 9.96
CA VAL A 84 -20.02 -9.37 9.89
C VAL A 84 -20.87 -8.89 11.07
N GLY A 85 -20.25 -8.64 12.23
CA GLY A 85 -20.94 -8.13 13.42
C GLY A 85 -21.41 -6.69 13.24
N ASN A 86 -20.60 -5.85 12.57
CA ASN A 86 -20.97 -4.47 12.29
C ASN A 86 -21.77 -4.36 10.98
N SER A 87 -23.09 -4.17 11.10
CA SER A 87 -24.00 -4.02 9.96
C SER A 87 -23.62 -2.86 9.03
N VAL A 88 -22.99 -1.81 9.56
CA VAL A 88 -22.49 -0.68 8.76
C VAL A 88 -21.27 -1.09 7.93
N ALA A 89 -20.34 -1.84 8.52
CA ALA A 89 -19.16 -2.32 7.80
C ALA A 89 -19.53 -3.30 6.68
N LEU A 90 -20.44 -4.23 6.97
CA LEU A 90 -20.92 -5.21 5.99
C LEU A 90 -21.69 -4.55 4.84
N SER A 91 -22.55 -3.57 5.14
CA SER A 91 -23.29 -2.83 4.10
C SER A 91 -22.39 -2.00 3.19
N MET A 92 -21.34 -1.36 3.74
CA MET A 92 -20.34 -0.64 2.94
C MET A 92 -19.56 -1.58 2.01
N LEU A 93 -19.14 -2.75 2.51
CA LEU A 93 -18.43 -3.74 1.71
C LEU A 93 -19.31 -4.28 0.57
N LEU A 94 -20.57 -4.62 0.87
CA LEU A 94 -21.53 -5.06 -0.15
C LEU A 94 -21.85 -3.97 -1.17
N PHE A 95 -21.97 -2.71 -0.74
CA PHE A 95 -22.25 -1.60 -1.65
C PHE A 95 -21.12 -1.42 -2.67
N VAL A 96 -19.86 -1.47 -2.23
CA VAL A 96 -18.72 -1.33 -3.14
C VAL A 96 -18.62 -2.53 -4.09
N LEU A 97 -18.84 -3.76 -3.61
CA LEU A 97 -18.96 -4.94 -4.46
C LEU A 97 -19.98 -4.73 -5.58
N LEU A 98 -21.17 -4.22 -5.26
CA LEU A 98 -22.22 -3.96 -6.24
C LEU A 98 -21.79 -2.88 -7.24
N VAL A 99 -21.18 -1.78 -6.78
CA VAL A 99 -20.71 -0.71 -7.66
C VAL A 99 -19.64 -1.22 -8.63
N GLU A 100 -18.70 -2.04 -8.17
CA GLU A 100 -17.65 -2.60 -9.02
C GLU A 100 -18.23 -3.59 -10.04
N MET A 101 -19.17 -4.44 -9.64
CA MET A 101 -19.84 -5.37 -10.56
C MET A 101 -20.65 -4.61 -11.63
N MET A 102 -21.35 -3.56 -11.23
CA MET A 102 -22.08 -2.69 -12.17
C MET A 102 -21.11 -1.96 -13.11
N TRP A 103 -19.98 -1.49 -12.60
CA TRP A 103 -18.92 -0.90 -13.42
C TRP A 103 -18.40 -1.90 -14.45
N TYR A 104 -18.11 -3.14 -14.03
CA TYR A 104 -17.62 -4.19 -14.92
C TYR A 104 -18.61 -4.48 -16.05
N ILE A 105 -19.90 -4.61 -15.74
CA ILE A 105 -20.97 -4.87 -16.73
C ILE A 105 -21.15 -3.67 -17.68
N VAL A 106 -21.10 -2.45 -17.17
CA VAL A 106 -21.26 -1.23 -18.00
C VAL A 106 -20.02 -0.96 -18.86
N SER A 107 -18.85 -1.42 -18.44
CA SER A 107 -17.58 -1.18 -19.13
C SER A 107 -17.35 -2.03 -20.38
N GLU A 108 -18.29 -2.90 -20.78
CA GLU A 108 -18.16 -3.77 -21.96
C GLU A 108 -17.78 -3.03 -23.26
N ASP A 109 -18.11 -1.73 -23.38
CA ASP A 109 -17.79 -0.89 -24.55
C ASP A 109 -16.85 0.30 -24.27
N VAL A 110 -16.33 0.47 -23.05
CA VAL A 110 -15.32 1.51 -22.82
C VAL A 110 -13.97 0.92 -23.19
N GLY A 111 -13.65 0.98 -24.48
CA GLY A 111 -12.30 0.82 -24.99
C GLY A 111 -11.38 1.87 -24.36
N VAL A 112 -10.93 1.61 -23.13
CA VAL A 112 -9.77 2.28 -22.58
C VAL A 112 -8.63 1.78 -23.43
N PHE A 113 -8.30 2.52 -24.49
CA PHE A 113 -7.06 2.38 -25.20
C PHE A 113 -5.98 2.22 -24.14
N THR A 114 -5.41 1.03 -24.06
CA THR A 114 -4.31 0.71 -23.18
C THR A 114 -3.09 1.44 -23.73
N ILE A 115 -3.02 2.76 -23.50
CA ILE A 115 -1.83 3.60 -23.72
C ILE A 115 -0.76 3.25 -22.65
N VAL A 116 -0.75 1.99 -22.19
CA VAL A 116 0.26 1.43 -21.28
C VAL A 116 1.38 0.78 -22.10
N GLU A 117 1.16 0.45 -23.37
CA GLU A 117 2.24 0.13 -24.31
C GLU A 117 3.11 1.36 -24.66
N LEU A 118 2.74 2.55 -24.16
CA LEU A 118 3.49 3.80 -24.30
C LEU A 118 4.36 4.14 -23.07
N LEU A 119 4.61 3.18 -22.17
CA LEU A 119 5.62 3.29 -21.13
C LEU A 119 6.90 2.60 -21.63
N ASP A 120 7.71 3.38 -22.35
CA ASP A 120 9.12 3.18 -22.67
C ASP A 120 9.61 1.76 -22.98
N PHE A 121 9.50 1.37 -24.25
CA PHE A 121 10.35 0.33 -24.86
C PHE A 121 11.80 0.81 -25.10
N VAL A 122 12.12 2.08 -24.81
CA VAL A 122 13.37 2.74 -25.20
C VAL A 122 14.22 3.00 -23.95
N GLY A 123 14.83 1.95 -23.40
CA GLY A 123 15.71 2.13 -22.24
C GLY A 123 16.45 0.91 -21.73
N GLY A 124 16.44 -0.21 -22.45
CA GLY A 124 17.13 -1.45 -22.06
C GLY A 124 18.66 -1.40 -22.21
N TYR A 125 19.31 -0.30 -21.83
CA TYR A 125 20.74 -0.13 -21.95
C TYR A 125 21.40 -0.06 -20.56
N CYS A 126 21.69 -1.27 -20.05
CA CYS A 126 22.88 -1.62 -19.27
C CYS A 126 22.89 -1.55 -17.74
N VAL A 127 21.88 -1.04 -17.04
CA VAL A 127 21.76 -1.21 -15.57
C VAL A 127 20.28 -1.23 -15.22
N GLY A 128 19.83 -2.13 -14.34
CA GLY A 128 18.43 -2.13 -13.89
C GLY A 128 18.05 -0.76 -13.34
N GLN A 129 17.02 -0.17 -13.93
CA GLN A 129 16.66 1.22 -13.77
C GLN A 129 16.38 1.56 -12.30
N ASP A 130 15.74 0.66 -11.57
CA ASP A 130 15.24 0.88 -10.20
C ASP A 130 16.37 1.10 -9.19
N TYR A 131 17.44 0.31 -9.24
CA TYR A 131 18.54 0.42 -8.27
C TYR A 131 19.60 1.45 -8.70
N SER A 132 19.67 1.77 -9.99
CA SER A 132 20.56 2.84 -10.48
C SER A 132 20.18 4.21 -9.92
N GLY A 133 18.87 4.51 -9.82
CA GLY A 133 18.37 5.76 -9.25
C GLY A 133 18.74 5.93 -7.77
N VAL A 134 18.83 4.82 -7.03
CA VAL A 134 19.16 4.83 -5.60
C VAL A 134 20.64 5.14 -5.39
N ALA A 135 21.52 4.63 -6.26
CA ALA A 135 22.93 5.01 -6.24
C ALA A 135 23.12 6.50 -6.52
N LEU A 136 22.32 7.08 -7.43
CA LEU A 136 22.35 8.51 -7.75
C LEU A 136 21.88 9.40 -6.57
N LEU A 137 21.03 8.90 -5.67
CA LEU A 137 20.68 9.65 -4.44
C LEU A 137 21.90 9.91 -3.56
N TYR A 138 22.85 8.98 -3.48
CA TYR A 138 24.09 9.19 -2.71
C TYR A 138 25.09 10.08 -3.45
N GLY A 139 25.11 10.05 -4.79
CA GLY A 139 26.00 10.89 -5.59
C GLY A 139 25.54 12.34 -5.70
N CYS A 140 24.35 12.55 -6.25
CA CYS A 140 23.81 13.89 -6.55
C CYS A 140 22.81 14.39 -5.49
N GLY A 141 22.22 13.50 -4.70
CA GLY A 141 21.15 13.82 -3.75
C GLY A 141 21.61 14.26 -2.36
N GLY A 142 22.88 14.66 -2.18
CA GLY A 142 23.47 14.93 -0.85
C GLY A 142 22.63 15.85 0.05
N TRP A 143 22.14 16.99 -0.47
CA TRP A 143 21.28 17.90 0.29
C TRP A 143 19.94 17.27 0.68
N ALA A 144 19.34 16.47 -0.21
CA ALA A 144 18.10 15.76 0.10
C ALA A 144 18.31 14.72 1.20
N LEU A 145 19.43 14.00 1.20
CA LEU A 145 19.78 13.04 2.25
C LEU A 145 20.00 13.72 3.61
N VAL A 146 20.68 14.86 3.64
CA VAL A 146 20.87 15.65 4.87
C VAL A 146 19.53 16.11 5.44
N LEU A 147 18.62 16.61 4.60
CA LEU A 147 17.29 17.03 5.03
C LEU A 147 16.45 15.85 5.53
N LEU A 148 16.45 14.71 4.83
CA LEU A 148 15.73 13.51 5.28
C LEU A 148 16.26 12.98 6.62
N GLY A 149 17.59 12.94 6.78
CA GLY A 149 18.22 12.57 8.05
C GLY A 149 17.87 13.54 9.18
N TRP A 150 17.85 14.84 8.89
CA TRP A 150 17.46 15.87 9.86
C TRP A 150 16.00 15.73 10.29
N ILE A 151 15.08 15.50 9.34
CA ILE A 151 13.66 15.29 9.64
C ILE A 151 13.50 14.06 10.54
N LEU A 152 14.13 12.94 10.20
CA LEU A 152 14.07 11.73 11.03
C LEU A 152 14.63 11.97 12.44
N PHE A 153 15.74 12.68 12.57
CA PHE A 153 16.31 13.03 13.87
C PHE A 153 15.35 13.89 14.71
N VAL A 154 14.78 14.95 14.11
CA VAL A 154 13.79 15.79 14.79
C VAL A 154 12.54 15.00 15.17
N THR A 155 12.07 14.07 14.33
CA THR A 155 10.90 13.23 14.67
C THR A 155 11.14 12.39 15.92
N ILE A 156 12.36 11.88 16.14
CA ILE A 156 12.68 11.14 17.37
C ILE A 156 12.55 12.05 18.60
N TYR A 157 13.07 13.28 18.54
CA TYR A 157 12.91 14.24 19.64
C TYR A 157 11.45 14.58 19.90
N VAL A 158 10.68 14.82 18.84
CA VAL A 158 9.25 15.10 18.95
C VAL A 158 8.52 13.94 19.61
N VAL A 159 8.75 12.71 19.17
CA VAL A 159 8.13 11.51 19.75
C VAL A 159 8.54 11.34 21.22
N LEU A 160 9.82 11.56 21.57
CA LEU A 160 10.29 11.47 22.95
C LEU A 160 9.61 12.52 23.85
N GLU A 161 9.51 13.78 23.44
CA GLU A 161 8.83 14.83 24.22
C GLU A 161 7.32 14.55 24.34
N VAL A 162 6.68 14.04 23.29
CA VAL A 162 5.24 13.67 23.32
C VAL A 162 4.98 12.54 24.31
N VAL A 163 5.85 11.52 24.36
CA VAL A 163 5.67 10.38 25.27
C VAL A 163 6.08 10.72 26.71
N ARG A 164 6.99 11.68 26.93
CA ARG A 164 7.49 12.08 28.25
C ARG A 164 6.46 12.76 29.16
N GLY A 165 5.39 13.31 28.57
CA GLY A 165 4.27 13.92 29.29
C GLY A 165 3.19 12.93 29.75
N ARG A 166 3.40 11.63 29.55
CA ARG A 166 2.64 10.54 30.20
C ARG A 166 3.44 9.91 31.32
#